data_AF-A0A4R4Z9M2-F1
#
_entry.id   AF-A0A4R4Z9M2-F1
#
_cell.length_a   1.000
_cell.length_b   1.000
_cell.length_c   1.000
_cell.angle_alpha   90.00
_cell.angle_beta   90.00
_cell.angle_gamma   90.00
#
_symmetry.space_group_name_H-M   'P 1'
#
loop_
_entity.id
_entity.type
_entity.pdbx_description
1 polymer ?
#
loop_
_entity_poly.entity_id
_entity_poly.type
_entity_poly.pdbx_seq_one_letter_code
_entity_poly.pdbx_strand_id
1 'polypeptide(L)'
;MTYSQTAPPAGGPVQTALKKPATLLALVVISGISALSGLIGAIYLFAGGRDVADAYATDVALANPSLLDLDVVMETMGTDNPQEAIDLAKSVDQWDSVVSLAHAGLIFKAFLLIVFAAPLLLFTLFAIKGSTWSRVLVTIFAILSLIGGLAAAFDDGGPALLNATGYIGLATAVIAVVLCWLPANNRYAKARKLAA
;
A
#
# COMPACT_ATOMS: atom_id res chain seq x y z
N MET A 1 -32.45 47.46 -53.10
CA MET A 1 -31.13 47.05 -52.58
C MET A 1 -31.36 45.91 -51.60
N THR A 2 -31.24 44.68 -52.09
CA THR A 2 -31.43 43.44 -51.33
C THR A 2 -30.07 42.98 -50.81
N TYR A 3 -29.87 43.03 -49.50
CA TYR A 3 -28.65 42.51 -48.88
C TYR A 3 -28.68 40.98 -48.93
N SER A 4 -27.66 40.37 -49.53
CA SER A 4 -27.46 38.92 -49.44
C SER A 4 -27.11 38.57 -48.00
N GLN A 5 -27.99 37.83 -47.34
CA GLN A 5 -27.73 37.24 -46.03
C GLN A 5 -26.65 36.16 -46.21
N THR A 6 -25.39 36.51 -45.94
CA THR A 6 -24.31 35.52 -45.84
C THR A 6 -24.58 34.66 -44.62
N ALA A 7 -24.93 33.39 -44.85
CA ALA A 7 -25.06 32.39 -43.80
C ALA A 7 -23.77 32.35 -42.95
N PRO A 8 -23.87 32.31 -41.61
CA PRO A 8 -22.68 32.10 -40.79
C PRO A 8 -22.10 30.72 -41.11
N PRO A 9 -20.77 30.56 -41.19
CA PRO A 9 -20.17 29.26 -41.41
C PRO A 9 -20.64 28.33 -40.30
N ALA A 10 -21.21 27.19 -40.69
CA ALA A 10 -21.53 26.07 -39.82
C ALA A 10 -20.24 25.39 -39.34
N GLY A 11 -19.43 26.13 -38.59
CA GLY A 11 -18.31 25.61 -37.81
C GLY A 11 -18.85 25.06 -36.50
N GLY A 12 -19.65 24.00 -36.56
CA GLY A 12 -19.89 23.19 -35.35
C GLY A 12 -18.54 22.78 -34.79
N PRO A 13 -18.30 22.90 -33.47
CA PRO A 13 -17.00 22.55 -32.90
C PRO A 13 -16.69 21.11 -33.28
N VAL A 14 -15.61 20.91 -34.03
CA VAL A 14 -15.09 19.58 -34.33
C VAL A 14 -14.78 18.95 -32.98
N GLN A 15 -15.63 18.00 -32.54
CA GLN A 15 -15.37 17.17 -31.36
C GLN A 15 -14.15 16.31 -31.67
N THR A 16 -12.97 16.88 -31.48
CA THR A 16 -11.72 16.13 -31.50
C THR A 16 -11.75 15.21 -30.30
N ALA A 17 -11.83 13.90 -30.55
CA ALA A 17 -11.83 12.89 -29.49
C ALA A 17 -10.61 13.12 -28.58
N LEU A 18 -10.89 13.37 -27.29
CA LEU A 18 -9.86 13.78 -26.33
C LEU A 18 -8.84 12.64 -26.15
N LYS A 19 -7.62 12.82 -26.66
CA LYS A 19 -6.57 11.80 -26.53
C LYS A 19 -6.12 11.69 -25.07
N LYS A 20 -6.23 10.49 -24.49
CA LYS A 20 -5.77 10.20 -23.13
C LYS A 20 -4.24 10.28 -23.08
N PRO A 21 -3.64 11.03 -22.14
CA PRO A 21 -2.19 11.09 -22.01
C PRO A 21 -1.68 9.77 -21.41
N ALA A 22 -0.51 9.30 -21.88
CA ALA A 22 0.13 8.09 -21.36
C ALA A 22 0.44 8.19 -19.85
N THR A 23 0.64 9.40 -19.33
CA THR A 23 0.82 9.68 -17.90
C THR A 23 -0.40 9.33 -17.04
N LEU A 24 -1.60 9.29 -17.63
CA LEU A 24 -2.80 8.86 -16.91
C LEU A 24 -2.82 7.33 -16.76
N LEU A 25 -2.43 6.60 -17.80
CA LEU A 25 -2.30 5.15 -17.74
C LEU A 25 -1.20 4.75 -16.75
N ALA A 26 -0.04 5.42 -16.82
CA ALA A 26 1.05 5.20 -15.88
C ALA A 26 0.62 5.43 -14.42
N LEU A 27 -0.14 6.51 -14.15
CA LEU A 27 -0.70 6.76 -12.82
C LEU A 27 -1.55 5.59 -12.34
N VAL A 28 -2.50 5.13 -13.17
CA VAL A 28 -3.42 4.04 -12.82
C VAL A 28 -2.66 2.74 -12.55
N VAL A 29 -1.69 2.40 -13.39
CA VAL A 29 -0.91 1.17 -13.24
C VAL A 29 -0.07 1.24 -11.97
N ILE A 30 0.65 2.34 -11.73
CA ILE A 30 1.54 2.47 -10.59
C ILE A 30 0.77 2.54 -9.27
N SER A 31 -0.32 3.33 -9.20
CA SER A 31 -1.15 3.36 -7.99
C SER A 31 -1.89 2.04 -7.77
N GLY A 32 -2.22 1.32 -8.85
CA GLY A 32 -2.75 -0.03 -8.80
C GLY A 32 -1.75 -1.01 -8.18
N ILE A 33 -0.49 -1.00 -8.61
CA ILE A 33 0.57 -1.83 -8.03
C ILE A 33 0.76 -1.51 -6.55
N SER A 34 0.75 -0.24 -6.17
CA SER A 34 0.87 0.18 -4.77
C SER A 34 -0.24 -0.40 -3.90
N ALA A 35 -1.50 -0.25 -4.35
CA ALA A 35 -2.65 -0.78 -3.64
C ALA A 35 -2.66 -2.32 -3.59
N LEU A 36 -2.32 -2.98 -4.69
CA LEU A 36 -2.23 -4.44 -4.73
C LEU A 36 -1.13 -4.97 -3.81
N SER A 37 0.00 -4.30 -3.71
CA SER A 37 1.09 -4.71 -2.81
C SER A 37 0.64 -4.69 -1.35
N GLY A 38 -0.04 -3.62 -0.93
CA GLY A 38 -0.62 -3.54 0.42
C GLY A 38 -1.69 -4.60 0.67
N LEU A 39 -2.55 -4.88 -0.32
CA LEU A 39 -3.58 -5.92 -0.20
C LEU A 39 -2.97 -7.33 -0.13
N ILE A 40 -1.93 -7.63 -0.92
CA ILE A 40 -1.22 -8.92 -0.88
C ILE A 40 -0.60 -9.11 0.51
N GLY A 41 0.08 -8.09 1.05
CA GLY A 41 0.63 -8.13 2.40
C GLY A 41 -0.44 -8.39 3.46
N ALA A 42 -1.58 -7.70 3.38
CA ALA A 42 -2.68 -7.91 4.30
C ALA A 42 -3.31 -9.32 4.20
N ILE A 43 -3.54 -9.80 2.98
CA ILE A 43 -4.08 -11.15 2.74
C ILE A 43 -3.11 -12.20 3.30
N TYR A 44 -1.81 -12.03 3.08
CA TYR A 44 -0.80 -12.93 3.61
C TYR A 44 -0.85 -13.00 5.15
N LEU A 45 -0.97 -11.85 5.82
CA LEU A 45 -1.09 -11.80 7.28
C LEU A 45 -2.38 -12.45 7.79
N PHE A 46 -3.52 -12.21 7.14
CA PHE A 46 -4.79 -12.83 7.53
C PHE A 46 -4.84 -14.34 7.24
N ALA A 47 -4.36 -14.75 6.07
CA ALA A 47 -4.38 -16.15 5.66
C ALA A 47 -3.34 -16.99 6.41
N GLY A 48 -2.22 -16.39 6.79
CA GLY A 48 -1.16 -17.02 7.55
C GLY A 48 -1.53 -17.30 9.01
N GLY A 49 -2.38 -16.46 9.61
CA GLY A 49 -2.94 -16.67 10.94
C GLY A 49 -1.87 -16.91 12.01
N ARG A 50 -2.04 -17.99 12.79
CA ARG A 50 -1.17 -18.31 13.92
C ARG A 50 0.20 -18.85 13.51
N ASP A 51 0.29 -19.53 12.37
CA ASP A 51 1.57 -20.10 11.89
C ASP A 51 2.55 -18.99 11.48
N VAL A 52 2.05 -17.95 10.80
CA VAL A 52 2.86 -16.76 10.48
C VAL A 52 3.19 -15.97 11.75
N ALA A 53 2.32 -15.96 12.76
CA ALA A 53 2.62 -15.34 14.04
C ALA A 53 3.70 -16.08 14.84
N ASP A 54 3.73 -17.42 14.79
CA ASP A 54 4.77 -18.24 15.42
C ASP A 54 6.13 -18.03 14.74
N ALA A 55 6.15 -18.05 13.40
CA ALA A 55 7.35 -17.75 12.64
C ALA A 55 7.86 -16.33 12.93
N TYR A 56 6.97 -15.33 12.91
CA TYR A 56 7.31 -13.94 13.25
C TYR A 56 7.84 -13.79 14.68
N ALA A 57 7.19 -14.42 15.67
CA ALA A 57 7.66 -14.38 17.05
C ALA A 57 9.04 -15.02 17.20
N THR A 58 9.30 -16.11 16.50
CA THR A 58 10.60 -16.78 16.46
C THR A 58 11.67 -15.87 15.84
N ASP A 59 11.37 -15.27 14.68
CA ASP A 59 12.29 -14.37 13.99
C ASP A 59 12.62 -13.12 14.83
N VAL A 60 11.62 -12.52 15.49
CA VAL A 60 11.81 -11.40 16.41
C VAL A 60 12.65 -11.80 17.61
N ALA A 61 12.39 -12.97 18.21
CA ALA A 61 13.16 -13.48 19.34
C ALA A 61 14.64 -13.73 18.98
N LEU A 62 14.90 -14.24 17.77
CA LEU A 62 16.26 -14.47 17.28
C LEU A 62 16.98 -13.15 16.96
N ALA A 63 16.28 -12.17 16.40
CA ALA A 63 16.86 -10.89 16.04
C ALA A 63 17.11 -9.98 17.26
N ASN A 64 16.18 -9.96 18.22
CA ASN A 64 16.20 -9.09 19.39
C ASN A 64 15.57 -9.80 20.61
N PRO A 65 16.28 -10.70 21.30
CA PRO A 65 15.73 -11.50 22.41
C PRO A 65 15.20 -10.63 23.56
N SER A 66 15.77 -9.44 23.77
CA SER A 66 15.35 -8.48 24.79
C SER A 66 13.95 -7.88 24.56
N LEU A 67 13.40 -7.94 23.33
CA LEU A 67 12.04 -7.42 23.07
C LEU A 67 10.94 -8.30 23.66
N LEU A 68 11.28 -9.55 23.97
CA LEU A 68 10.37 -10.57 24.48
C LEU A 68 10.79 -11.07 25.87
N ASP A 69 11.67 -10.33 26.55
CA ASP A 69 12.26 -10.69 27.85
C ASP A 69 12.93 -12.09 27.86
N LEU A 70 13.40 -12.57 26.69
CA LEU A 70 14.13 -13.84 26.60
C LEU A 70 15.56 -13.72 27.16
N ASP A 71 16.08 -12.51 27.31
CA ASP A 71 17.38 -12.25 27.92
C ASP A 71 17.46 -12.78 29.36
N VAL A 72 16.40 -12.60 30.15
CA VAL A 72 16.30 -13.14 31.52
C VAL A 72 16.31 -14.66 31.51
N VAL A 73 15.63 -15.28 30.54
CA VAL A 73 15.58 -16.74 30.39
C VAL A 73 16.94 -17.29 29.97
N MET A 74 17.59 -16.62 29.01
CA MET A 74 18.94 -16.94 28.55
C MET A 74 19.97 -16.84 29.67
N GLU A 75 19.91 -15.76 30.48
CA GLU A 75 20.76 -15.58 31.66
C GLU A 75 20.52 -16.68 32.70
N THR A 76 19.26 -17.03 32.97
CA THR A 76 18.89 -18.08 33.94
C THR A 76 19.36 -19.46 33.50
N MET A 77 19.34 -19.74 32.20
CA MET A 77 19.85 -20.99 31.63
C MET A 77 21.37 -21.01 31.48
N GLY A 78 22.03 -19.84 31.57
CA GLY A 78 23.45 -19.70 31.25
C GLY A 78 23.76 -20.03 29.79
N THR A 79 22.83 -19.74 28.87
CA THR A 79 23.01 -19.96 27.43
C THR A 79 23.08 -18.63 26.68
N ASP A 80 24.03 -18.53 25.75
CA ASP A 80 24.12 -17.40 24.82
C ASP A 80 23.28 -17.65 23.55
N ASN A 81 22.65 -18.82 23.44
CA ASN A 81 21.91 -19.22 22.26
C ASN A 81 20.41 -18.91 22.41
N PRO A 82 19.85 -17.94 21.66
CA PRO A 82 18.43 -17.59 21.77
C PRO A 82 17.51 -18.73 21.36
N GLN A 83 17.96 -19.67 20.51
CA GLN A 83 17.15 -20.81 20.09
C GLN A 83 16.83 -21.75 21.27
N GLU A 84 17.79 -21.98 22.15
CA GLU A 84 17.59 -22.84 23.34
C GLU A 84 16.56 -22.22 24.29
N ALA A 85 16.53 -20.89 24.38
CA ALA A 85 15.54 -20.17 25.18
C ALA A 85 14.14 -20.21 24.59
N ILE A 86 14.03 -20.12 23.26
CA ILE A 86 12.75 -20.32 22.55
C ILE A 86 12.25 -21.76 22.77
N ASP A 87 13.12 -22.75 22.64
CA ASP A 87 12.74 -24.16 22.79
C ASP A 87 12.27 -24.46 24.22
N LEU A 88 12.94 -23.91 25.24
CA LEU A 88 12.46 -23.99 26.62
C LEU A 88 11.09 -23.32 26.78
N ALA A 89 10.93 -22.08 26.29
CA ALA A 89 9.67 -21.34 26.37
C ALA A 89 8.50 -22.09 25.68
N LYS A 90 8.79 -22.79 24.57
CA LYS A 90 7.85 -23.69 23.89
C LYS A 90 7.51 -24.91 24.75
N SER A 91 8.48 -25.47 25.48
CA SER A 91 8.26 -26.65 26.34
C SER A 91 7.41 -26.37 27.58
N VAL A 92 7.42 -25.13 28.10
CA VAL A 92 6.67 -24.73 29.31
C VAL A 92 5.37 -23.98 28.99
N ASP A 93 4.89 -24.04 27.74
CA ASP A 93 3.64 -23.41 27.27
C ASP A 93 3.57 -21.87 27.40
N GLN A 94 4.69 -21.22 27.75
CA GLN A 94 4.76 -19.74 27.81
C GLN A 94 4.79 -19.11 26.41
N TRP A 95 5.32 -19.84 25.43
CA TRP A 95 5.41 -19.38 24.06
C TRP A 95 4.05 -19.05 23.43
N ASP A 96 3.00 -19.73 23.88
CA ASP A 96 1.65 -19.56 23.36
C ASP A 96 1.11 -18.14 23.58
N SER A 97 1.50 -17.51 24.70
CA SER A 97 1.17 -16.10 24.99
C SER A 97 1.92 -15.12 24.08
N VAL A 98 3.19 -15.42 23.78
CA VAL A 98 4.02 -14.63 22.86
C VAL A 98 3.45 -14.69 21.44
N VAL A 99 3.09 -15.89 20.97
CA VAL A 99 2.46 -16.08 19.65
C VAL A 99 1.11 -15.37 19.58
N SER A 100 0.31 -15.40 20.65
CA SER A 100 -0.96 -14.67 20.72
C SER A 100 -0.78 -13.16 20.58
N LEU A 101 0.21 -12.59 21.28
CA LEU A 101 0.55 -11.17 21.19
C LEU A 101 1.06 -10.79 19.80
N ALA A 102 1.96 -11.60 19.23
CA ALA A 102 2.44 -11.44 17.87
C ALA A 102 1.29 -11.46 16.86
N HIS A 103 0.37 -12.43 16.99
CA HIS A 103 -0.80 -12.56 16.13
C HIS A 103 -1.71 -11.33 16.20
N ALA A 104 -1.97 -10.79 17.39
CA ALA A 104 -2.72 -9.55 17.55
C ALA A 104 -2.04 -8.36 16.84
N GLY A 105 -0.71 -8.25 16.96
CA GLY A 105 0.08 -7.24 16.25
C GLY A 105 0.00 -7.37 14.73
N LEU A 106 0.11 -8.59 14.21
CA LEU A 106 -0.01 -8.87 12.77
C LEU A 106 -1.42 -8.57 12.24
N ILE A 107 -2.47 -8.91 12.98
CA ILE A 107 -3.85 -8.55 12.62
C ILE A 107 -4.00 -7.03 12.53
N PHE A 108 -3.45 -6.29 13.49
CA PHE A 108 -3.50 -4.82 13.47
C PHE A 108 -2.77 -4.24 12.24
N LYS A 109 -1.56 -4.75 11.92
CA LYS A 109 -0.83 -4.37 10.70
C LYS A 109 -1.64 -4.67 9.43
N ALA A 110 -2.25 -5.86 9.36
CA ALA A 110 -3.09 -6.27 8.24
C ALA A 110 -4.30 -5.34 8.06
N PHE A 111 -4.94 -4.95 9.17
CA PHE A 111 -6.05 -4.00 9.14
C PHE A 111 -5.62 -2.64 8.60
N LEU A 112 -4.49 -2.09 9.06
CA LEU A 112 -3.95 -0.82 8.54
C LEU A 112 -3.69 -0.89 7.03
N LEU A 113 -3.09 -1.99 6.56
CA LEU A 113 -2.83 -2.21 5.15
C LEU A 113 -4.14 -2.20 4.33
N ILE A 114 -5.19 -2.90 4.77
CA ILE A 114 -6.48 -2.92 4.06
C ILE A 114 -7.14 -1.55 4.04
N VAL A 115 -7.19 -0.87 5.19
CA VAL A 115 -7.89 0.42 5.34
C VAL A 115 -7.31 1.49 4.41
N PHE A 116 -6.01 1.44 4.10
CA PHE A 116 -5.40 2.39 3.17
C PHE A 116 -5.31 1.87 1.73
N ALA A 117 -5.05 0.57 1.54
CA ALA A 117 -4.88 0.00 0.20
C ALA A 117 -6.22 -0.19 -0.54
N ALA A 118 -7.29 -0.61 0.14
CA ALA A 118 -8.57 -0.85 -0.52
C ALA A 118 -9.21 0.44 -1.08
N PRO A 119 -9.26 1.56 -0.34
CA PRO A 119 -9.73 2.82 -0.91
C PRO A 119 -8.78 3.36 -1.98
N LEU A 120 -7.46 3.20 -1.83
CA LEU A 120 -6.50 3.57 -2.87
C LEU A 120 -6.79 2.84 -4.19
N LEU A 121 -7.08 1.53 -4.13
CA LEU A 121 -7.47 0.74 -5.29
C LEU A 121 -8.76 1.27 -5.91
N LEU A 122 -9.78 1.52 -5.09
CA LEU A 122 -11.07 2.04 -5.54
C LEU A 122 -10.92 3.40 -6.25
N PHE A 123 -10.15 4.34 -5.66
CA PHE A 123 -9.92 5.64 -6.26
C PHE A 123 -9.01 5.59 -7.48
N THR A 124 -8.11 4.61 -7.55
CA THR A 124 -7.32 4.30 -8.75
C THR A 124 -8.22 3.89 -9.91
N LEU A 125 -9.22 3.04 -9.66
CA LEU A 125 -10.22 2.67 -10.69
C LEU A 125 -11.03 3.89 -11.15
N PHE A 126 -11.39 4.80 -10.24
CA PHE A 126 -12.03 6.06 -10.63
C PHE A 126 -11.09 7.02 -11.38
N ALA A 127 -9.78 6.91 -11.18
CA ALA A 127 -8.79 7.74 -11.87
C ALA A 127 -8.71 7.44 -13.36
N ILE A 128 -9.16 6.26 -13.80
CA ILE A 128 -9.24 5.86 -15.22
C ILE A 128 -10.05 6.88 -16.04
N LYS A 129 -11.09 7.48 -15.44
CA LYS A 129 -11.90 8.50 -16.11
C LYS A 129 -11.15 9.84 -16.24
N GLY A 130 -10.12 10.08 -15.43
CA GLY A 130 -9.33 11.32 -15.42
C GLY A 130 -10.02 12.50 -14.70
N SER A 131 -10.88 12.21 -13.71
CA SER A 131 -11.50 13.25 -12.87
C SER A 131 -10.49 13.85 -11.90
N THR A 132 -10.54 15.17 -11.67
CA THR A 132 -9.66 15.85 -10.69
C THR A 132 -9.91 15.40 -9.26
N TRP A 133 -11.15 15.08 -8.89
CA TRP A 133 -11.48 14.63 -7.54
C TRP A 133 -10.82 13.29 -7.19
N SER A 134 -10.81 12.35 -8.15
CA SER A 134 -10.16 11.05 -7.95
C SER A 134 -8.65 11.20 -7.75
N ARG A 135 -8.00 12.14 -8.44
CA ARG A 135 -6.56 12.42 -8.26
C ARG A 135 -6.23 12.92 -6.85
N VAL A 136 -7.05 13.81 -6.30
CA VAL A 136 -6.89 14.29 -4.93
C VAL A 136 -7.00 13.10 -3.96
N LEU A 137 -8.01 12.24 -4.14
CA LEU A 137 -8.20 11.05 -3.30
C LEU A 137 -7.06 10.04 -3.44
N VAL A 138 -6.59 9.76 -4.66
CA VAL A 138 -5.41 8.91 -4.90
C VAL A 138 -4.19 9.48 -4.18
N THR A 139 -3.98 10.80 -4.20
CA THR A 139 -2.85 11.43 -3.50
C THR A 139 -2.96 11.24 -1.99
N ILE A 140 -4.13 11.50 -1.42
CA ILE A 140 -4.38 11.35 0.03
C ILE A 140 -4.14 9.90 0.44
N PHE A 141 -4.77 8.94 -0.24
CA PHE A 141 -4.66 7.53 0.12
C PHE A 141 -3.30 6.93 -0.22
N ALA A 142 -2.59 7.42 -1.23
CA ALA A 142 -1.21 7.02 -1.51
C ALA A 142 -0.27 7.51 -0.41
N ILE A 143 -0.49 8.70 0.15
CA ILE A 143 0.29 9.20 1.30
C ILE A 143 -0.05 8.40 2.55
N LEU A 144 -1.33 8.15 2.82
CA LEU A 144 -1.74 7.36 3.97
C LEU A 144 -1.26 5.90 3.87
N SER A 145 -1.22 5.32 2.68
CA SER A 145 -0.70 3.97 2.48
C SER A 145 0.81 3.88 2.72
N LEU A 146 1.55 5.00 2.69
CA LEU A 146 2.96 5.01 3.13
C LEU A 146 3.09 4.60 4.59
N ILE A 147 2.10 4.88 5.45
CA ILE A 147 2.15 4.51 6.87
C ILE A 147 2.18 2.98 7.01
N GLY A 148 1.23 2.30 6.35
CA GLY A 148 1.19 0.83 6.34
C GLY A 148 2.39 0.22 5.61
N GLY A 149 2.81 0.82 4.50
CA GLY A 149 3.98 0.39 3.74
C GLY A 149 5.29 0.53 4.51
N LEU A 150 5.46 1.59 5.30
CA LEU A 150 6.62 1.81 6.16
C LEU A 150 6.67 0.80 7.30
N ALA A 151 5.52 0.57 7.96
CA ALA A 151 5.39 -0.43 9.01
C ALA A 151 5.66 -1.86 8.50
N ALA A 152 5.35 -2.14 7.23
CA ALA A 152 5.65 -3.42 6.59
C ALA A 152 7.10 -3.52 6.10
N ALA A 153 7.68 -2.45 5.54
CA ALA A 153 9.00 -2.50 4.92
C ALA A 153 10.16 -2.56 5.94
N PHE A 154 10.01 -1.88 7.07
CA PHE A 154 11.04 -1.73 8.10
C PHE A 154 10.76 -2.60 9.33
N ASP A 155 10.09 -3.72 9.13
CA ASP A 155 9.82 -4.72 10.17
C ASP A 155 11.00 -5.70 10.21
N ASP A 156 11.96 -5.47 11.12
CA ASP A 156 13.24 -6.20 11.17
C ASP A 156 13.08 -7.71 11.50
N GLY A 157 11.91 -8.12 11.99
CA GLY A 157 11.50 -9.54 12.15
C GLY A 157 10.31 -9.94 11.28
N GLY A 158 9.89 -9.09 10.35
CA GLY A 158 8.72 -9.30 9.50
C GLY A 158 8.93 -10.40 8.45
N PRO A 159 7.89 -11.14 8.04
CA PRO A 159 8.00 -12.13 6.96
C PRO A 159 8.53 -11.47 5.68
N ALA A 160 9.49 -12.10 4.99
CA ALA A 160 10.16 -11.51 3.83
C ALA A 160 9.20 -11.00 2.74
N LEU A 161 8.06 -11.68 2.54
CA LEU A 161 7.03 -11.27 1.59
C LEU A 161 6.33 -9.96 2.02
N LEU A 162 6.09 -9.78 3.32
CA LEU A 162 5.53 -8.54 3.87
C LEU A 162 6.50 -7.38 3.63
N ASN A 163 7.79 -7.59 3.90
CA ASN A 163 8.80 -6.54 3.72
C ASN A 163 8.94 -6.17 2.24
N ALA A 164 9.02 -7.18 1.36
CA ALA A 164 9.09 -6.97 -0.09
C ALA A 164 7.88 -6.19 -0.64
N THR A 165 6.66 -6.57 -0.24
CA THR A 165 5.44 -5.85 -0.64
C THR A 165 5.37 -4.44 -0.04
N GLY A 166 5.91 -4.23 1.16
CA GLY A 166 6.08 -2.91 1.78
C GLY A 166 6.98 -1.98 0.95
N TYR A 167 8.16 -2.46 0.55
CA TYR A 167 9.10 -1.69 -0.30
C TYR A 167 8.51 -1.33 -1.66
N ILE A 168 7.86 -2.29 -2.33
CA ILE A 168 7.20 -2.06 -3.62
C ILE A 168 6.06 -1.05 -3.44
N GLY A 169 5.24 -1.23 -2.41
CA GLY A 169 4.12 -0.34 -2.07
C GLY A 169 4.56 1.10 -1.83
N LEU A 170 5.63 1.29 -1.06
CA LEU A 170 6.25 2.59 -0.78
C LEU A 170 6.74 3.28 -2.05
N ALA A 171 7.58 2.59 -2.83
CA ALA A 171 8.17 3.16 -4.04
C ALA A 171 7.08 3.58 -5.05
N THR A 172 6.10 2.71 -5.25
CA THR A 172 5.00 2.97 -6.19
C THR A 172 4.02 4.03 -5.69
N ALA A 173 3.78 4.14 -4.39
CA ALA A 173 2.97 5.23 -3.82
C ALA A 173 3.62 6.60 -4.07
N VAL A 174 4.93 6.73 -3.86
CA VAL A 174 5.66 7.98 -4.13
C VAL A 174 5.59 8.34 -5.62
N ILE A 175 5.84 7.38 -6.51
CA ILE A 175 5.74 7.61 -7.96
C ILE A 175 4.31 7.99 -8.35
N ALA A 176 3.28 7.36 -7.78
CA ALA A 176 1.89 7.69 -8.05
C ALA A 176 1.56 9.15 -7.69
N VAL A 177 2.06 9.64 -6.54
CA VAL A 177 1.88 11.05 -6.14
C VAL A 177 2.50 11.99 -7.17
N VAL A 178 3.72 11.73 -7.64
CA VAL A 178 4.37 12.54 -8.68
C VAL A 178 3.59 12.51 -9.99
N LEU A 179 3.19 11.33 -10.45
CA LEU A 179 2.42 11.17 -11.70
C LEU A 179 1.06 11.88 -11.63
N CYS A 180 0.45 11.94 -10.45
CA CYS A 180 -0.86 12.56 -10.23
C CYS A 180 -0.88 14.03 -10.66
N TRP A 181 0.22 14.75 -10.42
CA TRP A 181 0.32 16.19 -10.59
C TRP A 181 1.13 16.63 -11.83
N LEU A 182 1.49 15.70 -12.71
CA LEU A 182 2.15 16.05 -13.97
C LEU A 182 1.29 16.97 -14.85
N PRO A 183 1.89 17.95 -15.56
CA PRO A 183 1.16 18.96 -16.33
C PRO A 183 0.29 18.36 -17.43
N ALA A 184 0.70 17.24 -18.04
CA ALA A 184 -0.08 16.53 -19.05
C ALA A 184 -1.44 16.06 -18.49
N ASN A 185 -1.45 15.55 -17.27
CA ASN A 185 -2.67 15.10 -16.60
C ASN A 185 -3.60 16.29 -16.32
N ASN A 186 -3.07 17.44 -15.91
CA ASN A 186 -3.85 18.65 -15.65
C ASN A 186 -4.45 19.25 -16.93
N ARG A 187 -3.71 19.24 -18.05
CA ARG A 187 -4.22 19.67 -19.36
C ARG A 187 -5.39 18.80 -19.83
N TYR A 188 -5.27 17.47 -19.70
CA TYR A 188 -6.36 16.53 -20.03
C TYR A 188 -7.63 16.80 -19.20
N ALA A 189 -7.49 17.01 -17.89
CA ALA A 189 -8.64 17.27 -17.02
C ALA A 189 -9.35 18.58 -17.36
N LYS A 190 -8.61 19.64 -17.69
CA LYS A 190 -9.18 20.91 -18.18
C LYS A 190 -9.92 20.71 -19.50
N ALA A 191 -9.29 20.04 -20.46
CA ALA A 191 -9.90 19.81 -21.77
C ALA A 191 -11.17 18.93 -21.68
N ARG A 192 -11.21 17.95 -20.76
CA ARG A 192 -12.42 17.16 -20.50
C ARG A 192 -13.56 17.96 -19.89
N LYS A 193 -13.27 18.92 -19.01
CA LYS A 193 -14.30 19.82 -18.44
C LYS A 193 -14.88 20.79 -19.48
N LEU A 194 -14.10 21.18 -20.48
CA LEU A 194 -14.56 22.03 -21.58
C LEU A 194 -15.38 21.27 -22.62
N ALA A 195 -15.22 19.94 -22.68
CA ALA A 195 -15.92 19.07 -23.61
C ALA A 195 -17.18 18.38 -23.04
N ALA A 196 -17.46 18.58 -21.74
CA ALA A 196 -18.62 18.04 -21.02
C ALA A 196 -19.63 19.15 -20.77
#